data_AF-A0A0K0EJJ1-F1
#
_entry.id   AF-A0A0K0EJJ1-F1
#
_cell.length_a   1.000
_cell.length_b   1.000
_cell.length_c   1.000
_cell.angle_alpha   90.00
_cell.angle_beta   90.00
_cell.angle_gamma   90.00
#
_symmetry.space_group_name_H-M   'P 1'
#
loop_
_entity.id
_entity.type
_entity.pdbx_description
1 polymer ?
#
loop_
_entity_poly.entity_id
_entity_poly.type
_entity_poly.pdbx_seq_one_letter_code
_entity_poly.pdbx_strand_id
1 'polypeptide(L)'
;MNTKNMDFGDIFLILFDFFSIVVFALTIILSIFAYKILYFKKEWHIHFRSIIGIGFFSLIVSSALTLIISMINISFRTKVYRNAPNKWYFIYVQLFFIQSYFYHFYRYIQWSICVERLIATIKIKDYEKVVIKYFWLYILIIVSGTSYFTHELFNRLTVLTSIRHKINLVFDIPIYILYSILWYTNKKMSKNQKFIIKSLSQKYQVRENLFIFWLYTPILTIYMLQQIAFIIFLSNFVDKNNNYKFLIISFTVKSLILLSQILVIIFSKKLYKKYLKIIRASNKVGIDGKYSDRHSISIKVGETYFNMLSKSWN
;
A
#
# COMPACT_ATOMS: atom_id res chain seq x y z
N MET A 1 -23.72 -2.02 -41.79
CA MET A 1 -23.18 -2.35 -40.45
C MET A 1 -21.68 -2.59 -40.62
N ASN A 2 -20.85 -1.54 -40.57
CA ASN A 2 -19.40 -1.68 -40.79
C ASN A 2 -18.75 -2.21 -39.51
N THR A 3 -18.55 -3.53 -39.44
CA THR A 3 -17.55 -4.16 -38.58
C THR A 3 -16.17 -3.78 -39.11
N LYS A 4 -15.81 -2.50 -38.95
CA LYS A 4 -14.44 -2.02 -39.17
C LYS A 4 -13.59 -2.82 -38.18
N ASN A 5 -12.65 -3.63 -38.71
CA ASN A 5 -11.76 -4.50 -37.95
C ASN A 5 -11.39 -3.82 -36.62
N MET A 6 -11.84 -4.41 -35.51
CA MET A 6 -11.43 -3.95 -34.20
C MET A 6 -9.93 -4.03 -34.15
N ASP A 7 -9.29 -2.88 -33.96
CA ASP A 7 -7.85 -2.81 -33.86
C ASP A 7 -7.40 -3.66 -32.67
N PHE A 8 -6.25 -4.34 -32.75
CA PHE A 8 -5.81 -5.28 -31.70
C PHE A 8 -5.77 -4.59 -30.33
N GLY A 9 -5.39 -3.31 -30.30
CA GLY A 9 -5.40 -2.49 -29.08
C GLY A 9 -6.80 -2.18 -28.53
N ASP A 10 -7.86 -2.22 -29.35
CA ASP A 10 -9.25 -2.07 -28.89
C ASP A 10 -9.74 -3.36 -28.22
N ILE A 11 -9.38 -4.54 -28.75
CA ILE A 11 -9.68 -5.85 -28.13
C ILE A 11 -8.99 -5.95 -26.76
N PHE A 12 -7.72 -5.56 -26.69
CA PHE A 12 -6.94 -5.59 -25.46
C PHE A 12 -7.55 -4.69 -24.36
N LEU A 13 -8.05 -3.50 -24.73
CA LEU A 13 -8.75 -2.61 -23.80
C LEU A 13 -10.03 -3.24 -23.27
N ILE A 14 -10.85 -3.87 -24.12
CA ILE A 14 -12.08 -4.52 -23.67
C ILE A 14 -11.77 -5.64 -22.67
N LEU A 15 -10.72 -6.44 -22.91
CA LEU A 15 -10.24 -7.45 -21.95
C LEU A 15 -9.87 -6.81 -20.61
N PHE A 16 -9.13 -5.70 -20.63
CA PHE A 16 -8.77 -4.96 -19.42
C PHE A 16 -9.98 -4.36 -18.69
N ASP A 17 -10.99 -3.90 -19.44
CA ASP A 17 -12.24 -3.39 -18.87
C ASP A 17 -13.07 -4.50 -18.23
N PHE A 18 -13.14 -5.70 -18.83
CA PHE A 18 -13.75 -6.86 -18.17
C PHE A 18 -12.99 -7.27 -16.91
N PHE A 19 -11.66 -7.26 -17.00
CA PHE A 19 -10.81 -7.62 -15.87
C PHE A 19 -10.94 -6.61 -14.71
N SER A 20 -11.18 -5.33 -15.00
CA SER A 20 -11.41 -4.31 -13.97
C SER A 20 -12.70 -4.56 -13.18
N ILE A 21 -13.76 -5.12 -13.81
CA ILE A 21 -14.99 -5.55 -13.13
C ILE A 21 -14.69 -6.65 -12.11
N VAL A 22 -13.93 -7.67 -12.51
CA VAL A 22 -13.54 -8.77 -11.63
C VAL A 22 -12.67 -8.24 -10.47
N VAL A 23 -11.72 -7.36 -10.77
CA VAL A 23 -10.87 -6.69 -9.78
C VAL A 23 -11.69 -5.89 -8.77
N PHE A 24 -12.71 -5.17 -9.20
CA PHE A 24 -13.60 -4.42 -8.31
C PHE A 24 -14.33 -5.36 -7.34
N ALA A 25 -14.95 -6.42 -7.85
CA ALA A 25 -15.66 -7.40 -7.03
C ALA A 25 -14.72 -8.04 -5.99
N LEU A 26 -13.52 -8.45 -6.42
CA LEU A 26 -12.49 -8.98 -5.51
C LEU A 26 -12.05 -7.94 -4.48
N THR A 27 -11.89 -6.68 -4.87
CA THR A 27 -11.48 -5.61 -3.95
C THR A 27 -12.50 -5.40 -2.85
N ILE A 28 -13.80 -5.39 -3.16
CA ILE A 28 -14.87 -5.25 -2.15
C ILE A 28 -14.83 -6.43 -1.18
N ILE A 29 -14.87 -7.66 -1.70
CA ILE A 29 -14.93 -8.87 -0.87
C ILE A 29 -13.70 -8.92 0.05
N LEU A 30 -12.50 -8.76 -0.50
CA LEU A 30 -11.26 -8.81 0.26
C LEU A 30 -11.15 -7.66 1.26
N SER A 31 -11.61 -6.45 0.92
CA SER A 31 -11.59 -5.31 1.84
C SER A 31 -12.50 -5.54 3.04
N ILE A 32 -13.70 -6.10 2.85
CA ILE A 32 -14.61 -6.45 3.95
C ILE A 32 -13.96 -7.45 4.91
N PHE A 33 -13.36 -8.52 4.37
CA PHE A 33 -12.62 -9.49 5.18
C PHE A 33 -11.43 -8.85 5.90
N ALA A 34 -10.68 -7.99 5.22
CA ALA A 34 -9.52 -7.32 5.80
C ALA A 34 -9.90 -6.32 6.90
N TYR A 35 -10.99 -5.57 6.75
CA TYR A 35 -11.52 -4.70 7.80
C TYR A 35 -11.93 -5.50 9.03
N LYS A 36 -12.61 -6.63 8.85
CA LYS A 36 -12.98 -7.53 9.96
C LYS A 36 -11.73 -7.99 10.70
N ILE A 37 -10.69 -8.43 9.98
CA ILE A 37 -9.42 -8.86 10.58
C ILE A 37 -8.72 -7.70 11.31
N LEU A 38 -8.70 -6.51 10.71
CA LEU A 38 -8.08 -5.31 11.28
C LEU A 38 -8.76 -4.89 12.59
N TYR A 39 -10.08 -4.99 12.65
CA TYR A 39 -10.87 -4.71 13.86
C TYR A 39 -10.50 -5.67 15.00
N PHE A 40 -10.41 -6.98 14.72
CA PHE A 40 -10.03 -7.98 15.72
C PHE A 40 -8.53 -7.97 16.09
N LYS A 41 -7.67 -7.38 15.26
CA LYS A 41 -6.22 -7.23 15.47
C LYS A 41 -5.90 -6.16 16.53
N LYS A 42 -6.32 -6.40 17.78
CA LYS A 42 -6.06 -5.53 18.96
C LYS A 42 -4.56 -5.27 19.20
N GLU A 43 -3.73 -6.23 18.84
CA GLU A 43 -2.27 -6.21 18.89
C GLU A 43 -1.58 -5.01 18.23
N TRP A 44 -2.22 -4.42 17.22
CA TRP A 44 -1.64 -3.32 16.45
C TRP A 44 -2.06 -1.98 17.04
N HIS A 45 -1.10 -1.06 17.11
CA HIS A 45 -1.38 0.27 17.63
C HIS A 45 -2.53 0.95 16.87
N ILE A 46 -3.35 1.72 17.58
CA ILE A 46 -4.58 2.30 17.03
C ILE A 46 -4.30 3.27 15.89
N HIS A 47 -3.20 4.02 15.94
CA HIS A 47 -2.76 4.91 14.86
C HIS A 47 -2.50 4.13 13.58
N PHE A 48 -1.73 3.05 13.66
CA PHE A 48 -1.43 2.20 12.51
C PHE A 48 -2.67 1.54 11.92
N ARG A 49 -3.57 1.02 12.77
CA ARG A 49 -4.84 0.47 12.32
C ARG A 49 -5.68 1.51 11.58
N SER A 50 -5.70 2.75 12.09
CA SER A 50 -6.42 3.84 11.45
C SER A 50 -5.87 4.14 10.05
N ILE A 51 -4.55 4.19 9.89
CA ILE A 51 -3.92 4.44 8.59
C ILE A 51 -4.21 3.32 7.59
N ILE A 52 -4.10 2.05 8.01
CA ILE A 52 -4.45 0.90 7.15
C ILE A 52 -5.94 0.94 6.77
N GLY A 53 -6.82 1.27 7.72
CA GLY A 53 -8.25 1.41 7.47
C GLY A 53 -8.54 2.46 6.40
N ILE A 54 -7.89 3.62 6.47
CA ILE A 54 -8.02 4.65 5.42
C ILE A 54 -7.43 4.15 4.08
N GLY A 55 -6.38 3.32 4.15
CA GLY A 55 -5.84 2.57 3.02
C GLY A 55 -6.90 1.76 2.29
N PHE A 56 -7.64 0.92 3.00
CA PHE A 56 -8.71 0.11 2.42
C PHE A 56 -9.82 0.95 1.81
N PHE A 57 -10.23 2.03 2.47
CA PHE A 57 -11.19 2.98 1.91
C PHE A 57 -10.71 3.54 0.56
N SER A 58 -9.46 4.01 0.49
CA SER A 58 -8.86 4.51 -0.75
C SER A 58 -8.85 3.45 -1.87
N LEU A 59 -8.66 2.17 -1.53
CA LEU A 59 -8.68 1.07 -2.51
C LEU A 59 -10.07 0.80 -3.05
N ILE A 60 -11.09 0.82 -2.19
CA ILE A 60 -12.49 0.66 -2.61
C ILE A 60 -12.89 1.79 -3.54
N VAL A 61 -12.57 3.04 -3.19
CA VAL A 61 -12.91 4.19 -4.04
C VAL A 61 -12.15 4.13 -5.37
N SER A 62 -10.85 3.80 -5.34
CA SER A 62 -10.06 3.67 -6.58
C SER A 62 -10.60 2.59 -7.50
N SER A 63 -10.99 1.42 -6.96
CA SER A 63 -11.53 0.33 -7.76
C SER A 63 -12.93 0.65 -8.31
N ALA A 64 -13.76 1.36 -7.53
CA ALA A 64 -15.06 1.85 -7.99
C ALA A 64 -14.90 2.85 -9.17
N LEU A 65 -13.93 3.77 -9.08
CA LEU A 65 -13.64 4.70 -10.17
C LEU A 65 -13.15 3.97 -11.42
N THR A 66 -12.25 2.98 -11.28
CA THR A 66 -11.81 2.16 -12.41
C THR A 66 -12.99 1.44 -13.06
N LEU A 67 -13.91 0.88 -12.26
CA LEU A 67 -15.11 0.21 -12.77
C LEU A 67 -15.96 1.17 -13.62
N ILE A 68 -16.26 2.37 -13.10
CA ILE A 68 -17.11 3.34 -13.80
C ILE A 68 -16.43 3.77 -15.12
N ILE A 69 -15.12 4.01 -15.11
CA ILE A 69 -14.34 4.34 -16.31
C ILE A 69 -14.42 3.21 -17.34
N SER A 70 -14.25 1.96 -16.90
CA SER A 70 -14.34 0.78 -17.77
C SER A 70 -15.74 0.59 -18.34
N MET A 71 -16.80 0.81 -17.54
CA MET A 71 -18.18 0.76 -18.04
C MET A 71 -18.42 1.81 -19.13
N ILE A 72 -17.97 3.06 -18.92
CA ILE A 72 -18.06 4.13 -19.93
C ILE A 72 -17.29 3.72 -21.20
N ASN A 73 -16.09 3.17 -21.07
CA ASN A 73 -15.31 2.71 -22.22
C ASN A 73 -16.03 1.62 -23.01
N ILE A 74 -16.62 0.63 -22.33
CA ILE A 74 -17.42 -0.43 -22.99
C ILE A 74 -18.62 0.19 -23.70
N SER A 75 -19.37 1.08 -23.05
CA SER A 75 -20.56 1.72 -23.63
C SER A 75 -20.26 2.49 -24.93
N PHE A 76 -19.07 3.09 -25.05
CA PHE A 76 -18.66 3.85 -26.24
C PHE A 76 -17.63 3.12 -27.13
N ARG A 77 -17.55 1.79 -27.03
CA ARG A 77 -16.66 0.93 -27.84
C ARG A 77 -15.21 1.42 -27.85
N THR A 78 -14.66 1.68 -26.66
CA THR A 78 -13.27 2.12 -26.37
C THR A 78 -12.82 3.42 -27.06
N LYS A 79 -13.75 4.14 -27.70
CA LYS A 79 -13.54 5.39 -28.45
C LYS A 79 -14.32 6.54 -27.85
N VAL A 80 -14.30 6.67 -26.52
CA VAL A 80 -15.02 7.73 -25.77
C VAL A 80 -14.73 9.12 -26.34
N TYR A 81 -13.45 9.44 -26.62
CA TYR A 81 -13.03 10.73 -27.19
C TYR A 81 -13.66 11.09 -28.54
N ARG A 82 -14.09 10.08 -29.32
CA ARG A 82 -14.65 10.30 -30.68
C ARG A 82 -16.15 10.08 -30.72
N ASN A 83 -16.66 9.15 -29.91
CA ASN A 83 -18.01 8.65 -30.02
C ASN A 83 -18.93 9.11 -28.89
N ALA A 84 -18.39 9.61 -27.76
CA ALA A 84 -19.21 10.01 -26.63
C ALA A 84 -19.76 11.43 -26.81
N PRO A 85 -21.02 11.70 -26.45
CA PRO A 85 -21.55 13.05 -26.34
C PRO A 85 -20.69 13.91 -25.39
N ASN A 86 -20.60 15.22 -25.63
CA ASN A 86 -19.78 16.15 -24.82
C ASN A 86 -19.95 15.99 -23.31
N LYS A 87 -21.18 15.73 -22.82
CA LYS A 87 -21.45 15.49 -21.40
C LYS A 87 -20.72 14.25 -20.87
N TRP A 88 -20.77 13.13 -21.59
CA TRP A 88 -20.10 11.89 -21.19
C TRP A 88 -18.58 11.99 -21.30
N TYR A 89 -18.09 12.70 -22.32
CA TYR A 89 -16.67 13.00 -22.43
C TYR A 89 -16.16 13.80 -21.22
N PHE A 90 -16.90 14.83 -20.81
CA PHE A 90 -16.55 15.63 -19.62
C PHE A 90 -16.53 14.77 -18.34
N ILE A 91 -17.57 13.96 -18.11
CA ILE A 91 -17.62 13.03 -16.97
C ILE A 91 -16.42 12.08 -16.98
N TYR A 92 -16.10 11.52 -18.15
CA TYR A 92 -14.97 10.61 -18.29
C TYR A 92 -13.64 11.29 -17.90
N VAL A 93 -13.38 12.51 -18.40
CA VAL A 93 -12.17 13.27 -18.03
C VAL A 93 -12.12 13.57 -16.52
N GLN A 94 -13.26 13.95 -15.92
CA GLN A 94 -13.35 14.20 -14.48
C GLN A 94 -13.07 12.94 -13.66
N LEU A 95 -13.54 11.77 -14.09
CA LEU A 95 -13.26 10.51 -13.40
C LEU A 95 -11.76 10.18 -13.40
N PHE A 96 -11.05 10.43 -14.52
CA PHE A 96 -9.58 10.28 -14.55
C PHE A 96 -8.88 11.22 -13.58
N PHE A 97 -9.38 12.44 -13.44
CA PHE A 97 -8.86 13.43 -12.50
C PHE A 97 -9.00 12.94 -11.06
N ILE A 98 -10.21 12.51 -10.68
CA ILE A 98 -10.50 11.97 -9.35
C ILE A 98 -9.69 10.69 -9.09
N GLN A 99 -9.56 9.81 -10.08
CA GLN A 99 -8.76 8.58 -9.96
C GLN A 99 -7.27 8.91 -9.74
N SER A 100 -6.73 9.90 -10.45
CA SER A 100 -5.36 10.36 -10.24
C SER A 100 -5.16 10.94 -8.85
N TYR A 101 -6.15 11.66 -8.31
CA TYR A 101 -6.13 12.13 -6.92
C TYR A 101 -6.04 10.96 -5.93
N PHE A 102 -6.91 9.94 -6.08
CA PHE A 102 -6.89 8.78 -5.18
C PHE A 102 -5.61 7.94 -5.29
N TYR A 103 -4.94 7.97 -6.44
CA TYR A 103 -3.60 7.37 -6.56
C TYR A 103 -2.55 8.08 -5.69
N HIS A 104 -2.56 9.42 -5.70
CA HIS A 104 -1.69 10.19 -4.79
C HIS A 104 -2.11 10.01 -3.32
N PHE A 105 -3.42 9.96 -3.06
CA PHE A 105 -3.98 9.64 -1.74
C PHE A 105 -3.40 8.35 -1.20
N TYR A 106 -3.45 7.29 -2.00
CA TYR A 106 -2.90 6.00 -1.62
C TYR A 106 -1.38 6.05 -1.37
N ARG A 107 -0.62 6.75 -2.23
CA ARG A 107 0.82 6.96 -2.01
C ARG A 107 1.07 7.60 -0.64
N TYR A 108 0.33 8.65 -0.29
CA TYR A 108 0.53 9.35 0.98
C TYR A 108 0.08 8.53 2.19
N ILE A 109 -0.79 7.53 2.02
CA ILE A 109 -1.06 6.52 3.05
C ILE A 109 0.19 5.68 3.32
N GLN A 110 0.89 5.22 2.27
CA GLN A 110 2.15 4.46 2.44
C GLN A 110 3.23 5.28 3.13
N TRP A 111 3.35 6.58 2.78
CA TRP A 111 4.19 7.52 3.51
C TRP A 111 3.80 7.60 4.99
N SER A 112 2.50 7.76 5.26
CA SER A 112 1.98 7.89 6.62
C SER A 112 2.30 6.66 7.46
N ILE A 113 2.22 5.46 6.89
CA ILE A 113 2.66 4.21 7.55
C ILE A 113 4.14 4.28 7.93
N CYS A 114 5.01 4.67 6.99
CA CYS A 114 6.45 4.72 7.25
C CYS A 114 6.81 5.77 8.31
N VAL A 115 6.20 6.96 8.23
CA VAL A 115 6.41 8.06 9.20
C VAL A 115 5.89 7.68 10.58
N GLU A 116 4.71 7.08 10.66
CA GLU A 116 4.15 6.59 11.93
C GLU A 116 5.10 5.57 12.58
N ARG A 117 5.63 4.62 11.81
CA ARG A 117 6.59 3.62 12.30
C ARG A 117 7.94 4.22 12.67
N LEU A 118 8.35 5.31 12.04
CA LEU A 118 9.52 6.10 12.46
C LEU A 118 9.30 6.74 13.81
N ILE A 119 8.17 7.41 14.01
CA ILE A 119 7.82 8.03 15.28
C ILE A 119 7.77 6.96 16.39
N ALA A 120 7.17 5.81 16.12
CA ALA A 120 7.15 4.66 17.01
C ALA A 120 8.55 4.16 17.38
N THR A 121 9.49 4.16 16.42
CA THR A 121 10.87 3.71 16.65
C THR A 121 11.68 4.75 17.46
N ILE A 122 11.55 6.03 17.14
CA ILE A 122 12.29 7.11 17.80
C ILE A 122 11.77 7.35 19.22
N LYS A 123 10.44 7.45 19.39
CA LYS A 123 9.78 7.76 20.66
C LYS A 123 9.22 6.51 21.35
N ILE A 124 10.00 5.43 21.35
CA ILE A 124 9.53 4.11 21.83
C ILE A 124 9.04 4.09 23.28
N LYS A 125 9.50 5.03 24.13
CA LYS A 125 9.09 5.13 25.54
C LYS A 125 7.69 5.72 25.71
N ASP A 126 7.33 6.67 24.85
CA ASP A 126 6.15 7.52 25.03
C ASP A 126 5.05 7.19 24.03
N TYR A 127 5.39 6.50 22.94
CA TYR A 127 4.47 6.20 21.86
C TYR A 127 3.19 5.49 22.33
N GLU A 128 3.30 4.45 23.18
CA GLU A 128 2.12 3.73 23.71
C GLU A 128 1.21 4.61 24.58
N LYS A 129 1.75 5.69 25.17
CA LYS A 129 0.98 6.60 26.02
C LYS A 129 0.21 7.63 25.19
N VAL A 130 0.62 7.88 23.95
CA VAL A 130 0.00 8.90 23.09
C VAL A 130 -1.12 8.25 22.28
N VAL A 131 -2.33 8.30 22.81
CA VAL A 131 -3.55 7.93 22.09
C VAL A 131 -4.32 9.19 21.73
N ILE A 132 -4.51 9.41 20.42
CA ILE A 132 -5.26 10.55 19.89
C ILE A 132 -6.62 10.00 19.43
N LYS A 133 -7.69 10.41 20.11
CA LYS A 133 -9.06 9.88 19.90
C LYS A 133 -9.53 9.95 18.44
N TYR A 134 -9.19 11.04 17.74
CA TYR A 134 -9.59 11.28 16.35
C TYR A 134 -8.41 11.25 15.37
N PHE A 135 -7.41 10.40 15.64
CA PHE A 135 -6.21 10.29 14.79
C PHE A 135 -6.54 10.00 13.31
N TRP A 136 -7.56 9.17 13.07
CA TRP A 136 -8.01 8.83 11.72
C TRP A 136 -8.49 10.06 10.94
N LEU A 137 -9.11 11.03 11.61
CA LEU A 137 -9.62 12.23 10.95
C LEU A 137 -8.47 13.19 10.64
N TYR A 138 -7.51 13.33 11.58
CA TYR A 138 -6.29 14.11 11.36
C TYR A 138 -5.48 13.60 10.18
N ILE A 139 -5.23 12.29 10.11
CA ILE A 139 -4.45 11.72 9.01
C ILE A 139 -5.24 11.80 7.69
N LEU A 140 -6.56 11.66 7.72
CA LEU A 140 -7.40 11.84 6.53
C LEU A 140 -7.30 13.27 5.99
N ILE A 141 -7.32 14.29 6.86
CA ILE A 141 -7.15 15.70 6.44
C ILE A 141 -5.76 15.91 5.82
N ILE A 142 -4.69 15.45 6.47
CA ILE A 142 -3.33 15.63 5.98
C ILE A 142 -3.14 14.93 4.63
N VAL A 143 -3.51 13.64 4.55
CA VAL A 143 -3.36 12.85 3.34
C VAL A 143 -4.22 13.44 2.22
N SER A 144 -5.44 13.89 2.49
CA SER A 144 -6.27 14.57 1.49
C SER A 144 -5.61 15.85 0.98
N GLY A 145 -5.15 16.71 1.89
CA GLY A 145 -4.54 17.99 1.56
C GLY A 145 -3.26 17.85 0.75
N THR A 146 -2.36 16.96 1.16
CA THR A 146 -1.10 16.71 0.41
C THR A 146 -1.38 16.09 -0.95
N SER A 147 -2.36 15.19 -1.05
CA SER A 147 -2.76 14.58 -2.32
C SER A 147 -3.35 15.59 -3.29
N TYR A 148 -4.21 16.49 -2.79
CA TYR A 148 -4.81 17.56 -3.58
C TYR A 148 -3.73 18.51 -4.10
N PHE A 149 -2.85 18.99 -3.21
CA PHE A 149 -1.75 19.89 -3.60
C PHE A 149 -0.84 19.26 -4.67
N THR A 150 -0.49 17.98 -4.49
CA THR A 150 0.37 17.26 -5.44
C THR A 150 -0.33 17.09 -6.78
N HIS A 151 -1.61 16.75 -6.77
CA HIS A 151 -2.39 16.60 -7.98
C HIS A 151 -2.51 17.93 -8.76
N GLU A 152 -2.83 19.02 -8.07
CA GLU A 152 -2.88 20.36 -8.66
C GLU A 152 -1.53 20.79 -9.25
N LEU A 153 -0.44 20.54 -8.54
CA LEU A 153 0.91 20.81 -9.02
C LEU A 153 1.18 20.08 -10.36
N PHE A 154 0.79 18.81 -10.47
CA PHE A 154 0.94 18.05 -11.71
C PHE A 154 0.05 18.52 -12.86
N ASN A 155 -1.13 19.08 -12.56
CA ASN A 155 -2.01 19.61 -13.58
C ASN A 155 -1.52 20.97 -14.09
N ARG A 156 -1.08 21.85 -13.19
CA ARG A 156 -0.57 23.18 -13.55
C ARG A 156 0.73 23.13 -14.34
N LEU A 157 1.63 22.21 -14.02
CA LEU A 157 2.91 22.11 -14.71
C LEU A 157 2.79 21.57 -16.15
N THR A 158 1.59 21.25 -16.67
CA THR A 158 1.35 20.68 -18.03
C THR A 158 2.29 19.53 -18.39
N VAL A 159 2.71 18.78 -17.36
CA VAL A 159 3.75 17.78 -17.48
C VAL A 159 3.23 16.63 -18.33
N LEU A 160 3.87 16.39 -19.48
CA LEU A 160 3.62 15.21 -20.32
C LEU A 160 3.55 13.96 -19.44
N THR A 161 2.61 13.06 -19.72
CA THR A 161 2.37 11.82 -18.96
C THR A 161 3.66 11.06 -18.65
N SER A 162 4.60 11.01 -19.59
CA SER A 162 5.93 10.40 -19.40
C SER A 162 6.75 11.04 -18.27
N ILE A 163 6.74 12.38 -18.18
CA ILE A 163 7.45 13.12 -17.13
C ILE A 163 6.73 12.96 -15.79
N ARG A 164 5.39 12.85 -15.77
CA ARG A 164 4.63 12.61 -14.52
C ARG A 164 5.09 11.34 -13.80
N HIS A 165 5.29 10.24 -14.52
CA HIS A 165 5.80 9.00 -13.95
C HIS A 165 7.24 9.13 -13.43
N LYS A 166 8.11 9.89 -14.11
CA LYS A 166 9.48 10.17 -13.64
C LYS A 166 9.48 10.96 -12.34
N ILE A 167 8.71 12.05 -12.27
CA ILE A 167 8.59 12.86 -11.05
C ILE A 167 7.99 12.02 -9.92
N ASN A 168 7.00 11.19 -10.23
CA ASN A 168 6.42 10.26 -9.27
C ASN A 168 7.45 9.31 -8.65
N LEU A 169 8.40 8.81 -9.44
CA LEU A 169 9.48 7.96 -8.93
C LEU A 169 10.44 8.74 -8.03
N VAL A 170 10.77 9.99 -8.38
CA VAL A 170 11.59 10.88 -7.54
C VAL A 170 10.93 11.11 -6.18
N PHE A 171 9.61 11.33 -6.14
CA PHE A 171 8.86 11.45 -4.88
C PHE A 171 8.80 10.14 -4.08
N ASP A 172 8.92 8.97 -4.71
CA ASP A 172 8.86 7.70 -3.98
C ASP A 172 10.22 7.35 -3.35
N ILE A 173 11.36 7.74 -3.94
CA ILE A 173 12.73 7.44 -3.45
C ILE A 173 12.92 7.74 -1.95
N PRO A 174 12.54 8.93 -1.41
CA PRO A 174 12.69 9.23 0.01
C PRO A 174 12.04 8.21 0.94
N ILE A 175 10.90 7.61 0.56
CA ILE A 175 10.24 6.57 1.37
C ILE A 175 11.16 5.35 1.51
N TYR A 176 11.78 4.91 0.41
CA TYR A 176 12.61 3.71 0.42
C TYR A 176 13.87 3.91 1.25
N ILE A 177 14.44 5.12 1.22
CA ILE A 177 15.55 5.50 2.09
C ILE A 177 15.10 5.43 3.56
N LEU A 178 13.98 6.08 3.90
CA LEU A 178 13.43 6.08 5.26
C LEU A 178 13.12 4.67 5.76
N TYR A 179 12.49 3.86 4.92
CA TYR A 179 12.16 2.47 5.18
C TYR A 179 13.43 1.62 5.44
N SER A 180 14.48 1.82 4.65
CA SER A 180 15.76 1.11 4.81
C SER A 180 16.47 1.49 6.11
N ILE A 181 16.47 2.78 6.45
CA ILE A 181 16.99 3.29 7.72
C ILE A 181 16.22 2.70 8.90
N LEU A 182 14.90 2.65 8.81
CA LEU A 182 14.02 2.07 9.83
C LEU A 182 14.29 0.58 10.06
N TRP A 183 14.41 -0.17 8.97
CA TRP A 183 14.74 -1.59 9.01
C TRP A 183 16.08 -1.82 9.72
N TYR A 184 17.12 -1.09 9.30
CA TYR A 184 18.45 -1.20 9.91
C TYR A 184 18.42 -0.83 11.39
N THR A 185 17.74 0.26 11.75
CA THR A 185 17.66 0.75 13.13
C THR A 185 16.93 -0.23 14.04
N ASN A 186 15.78 -0.75 13.61
CA ASN A 186 15.02 -1.75 14.38
C ASN A 186 15.80 -3.07 14.50
N LYS A 187 16.52 -3.49 13.45
CA LYS A 187 17.38 -4.68 13.51
C LYS A 187 18.57 -4.50 14.45
N LYS A 188 19.16 -3.31 14.49
CA LYS A 188 20.22 -2.96 15.46
C LYS A 188 19.68 -2.94 16.88
N MET A 189 18.51 -2.35 17.10
CA MET A 189 17.85 -2.34 18.42
C MET A 189 17.53 -3.75 18.93
N SER A 190 17.08 -4.66 18.07
CA SER A 190 16.75 -6.03 18.50
C SER A 190 17.96 -6.86 18.93
N LYS A 191 19.15 -6.53 18.41
CA LYS A 191 20.43 -7.19 18.74
C LYS A 191 21.19 -6.53 19.89
N ASN A 192 20.87 -5.29 20.25
CA ASN A 192 21.66 -4.52 21.20
C ASN A 192 21.42 -4.99 22.65
N GLN A 193 22.49 -5.37 23.36
CA GLN A 193 22.40 -5.86 24.75
C GLN A 193 21.79 -4.83 25.72
N LYS A 194 22.10 -3.54 25.55
CA LYS A 194 21.47 -2.46 26.35
C LYS A 194 19.95 -2.41 26.18
N PHE A 195 19.43 -2.89 25.05
CA PHE A 195 17.99 -2.99 24.80
C PHE A 195 17.37 -4.24 25.45
N ILE A 196 18.17 -5.25 25.77
CA ILE A 196 17.72 -6.46 26.49
C ILE A 196 17.27 -6.13 27.91
N ILE A 197 17.71 -5.02 28.50
CA ILE A 197 17.33 -4.59 29.85
C ILE A 197 16.06 -3.70 29.83
N LYS A 198 15.63 -3.23 28.66
CA LYS A 198 14.43 -2.39 28.53
C LYS A 198 13.13 -3.15 28.81
N SER A 199 12.07 -2.37 29.08
CA SER A 199 10.73 -2.88 29.36
C SER A 199 10.23 -3.83 28.28
N LEU A 200 9.38 -4.76 28.68
CA LEU A 200 8.78 -5.75 27.79
C LEU A 200 8.07 -5.09 26.59
N SER A 201 7.38 -3.97 26.84
CA SER A 201 6.65 -3.22 25.81
C SER A 201 7.57 -2.69 24.71
N GLN A 202 8.74 -2.14 25.08
CA GLN A 202 9.70 -1.64 24.10
C GLN A 202 10.28 -2.75 23.24
N LYS A 203 10.57 -3.92 23.83
CA LYS A 203 11.03 -5.09 23.07
C LYS A 203 9.96 -5.59 22.10
N TYR A 204 8.70 -5.56 22.53
CA TYR A 204 7.56 -5.92 21.70
C TYR A 204 7.43 -4.97 20.50
N GLN A 205 7.48 -3.66 20.74
CA GLN A 205 7.30 -2.66 19.68
C GLN A 205 8.39 -2.78 18.59
N VAL A 206 9.65 -3.06 18.96
CA VAL A 206 10.72 -3.33 17.98
C VAL A 206 10.41 -4.58 17.14
N ARG A 207 9.86 -5.64 17.75
CA ARG A 207 9.49 -6.87 17.03
C ARG A 207 8.29 -6.67 16.13
N GLU A 208 7.28 -5.95 16.60
CA GLU A 208 6.12 -5.58 15.80
C GLU A 208 6.58 -4.79 14.58
N ASN A 209 7.42 -3.77 14.76
CA ASN A 209 8.00 -2.99 13.67
C ASN A 209 8.77 -3.87 12.69
N LEU A 210 9.66 -4.76 13.17
CA LEU A 210 10.39 -5.70 12.30
C LEU A 210 9.47 -6.62 11.51
N PHE A 211 8.39 -7.14 12.14
CA PHE A 211 7.43 -7.97 11.45
C PHE A 211 6.65 -7.18 10.39
N ILE A 212 6.17 -5.97 10.74
CA ILE A 212 5.48 -5.08 9.81
C ILE A 212 6.38 -4.75 8.63
N PHE A 213 7.64 -4.39 8.87
CA PHE A 213 8.58 -4.16 7.78
C PHE A 213 8.73 -5.41 6.93
N TRP A 214 9.04 -6.59 7.50
CA TRP A 214 9.19 -7.83 6.73
C TRP A 214 7.96 -8.15 5.87
N LEU A 215 6.77 -7.81 6.38
CA LEU A 215 5.50 -8.00 5.71
C LEU A 215 5.25 -6.98 4.57
N TYR A 216 5.66 -5.72 4.74
CA TYR A 216 5.51 -4.66 3.74
C TYR A 216 6.66 -4.57 2.73
N THR A 217 7.84 -5.16 3.00
CA THR A 217 8.98 -5.10 2.06
C THR A 217 8.60 -5.60 0.66
N PRO A 218 7.98 -6.81 0.51
CA PRO A 218 7.68 -7.33 -0.82
C PRO A 218 6.70 -6.43 -1.58
N ILE A 219 5.72 -5.86 -0.88
CA ILE A 219 4.74 -4.95 -1.46
C ILE A 219 5.42 -3.70 -2.01
N LEU A 220 6.26 -3.06 -1.18
CA LEU A 220 6.98 -1.85 -1.58
C LEU A 220 7.93 -2.13 -2.74
N THR A 221 8.59 -3.29 -2.75
CA THR A 221 9.46 -3.70 -3.86
C THR A 221 8.68 -3.89 -5.15
N ILE A 222 7.55 -4.60 -5.12
CA ILE A 222 6.69 -4.81 -6.29
C ILE A 222 6.18 -3.47 -6.83
N TYR A 223 5.79 -2.56 -5.94
CA TYR A 223 5.32 -1.23 -6.32
C TYR A 223 6.41 -0.42 -7.07
N MET A 224 7.67 -0.46 -6.62
CA MET A 224 8.77 0.21 -7.33
C MET A 224 9.09 -0.43 -8.66
N LEU A 225 9.16 -1.77 -8.70
CA LEU A 225 9.40 -2.48 -9.95
C LEU A 225 8.35 -2.14 -10.98
N GLN A 226 7.08 -2.01 -10.57
CA GLN A 226 6.01 -1.56 -11.43
C GLN A 226 6.17 -0.11 -11.89
N GLN A 227 6.53 0.84 -11.02
CA GLN A 227 6.82 2.23 -11.43
C GLN A 227 7.93 2.28 -12.48
N ILE A 228 9.03 1.55 -12.25
CA ILE A 228 10.17 1.46 -13.17
C ILE A 228 9.74 0.84 -14.50
N ALA A 229 9.02 -0.29 -14.47
CA ALA A 229 8.52 -0.96 -15.66
C ALA A 229 7.64 -0.04 -16.50
N PHE A 230 6.75 0.74 -15.88
CA PHE A 230 5.92 1.70 -16.62
C PHE A 230 6.72 2.84 -17.24
N ILE A 231 7.76 3.34 -16.57
CA ILE A 231 8.61 4.39 -17.15
C ILE A 231 9.35 3.85 -18.38
N ILE A 232 9.90 2.64 -18.29
CA ILE A 232 10.57 1.98 -19.42
C ILE A 232 9.58 1.80 -20.57
N PHE A 233 8.38 1.31 -20.26
CA PHE A 233 7.38 1.05 -21.29
C PHE A 233 6.90 2.33 -21.98
N LEU A 234 6.64 3.40 -21.22
CA LEU A 234 6.27 4.72 -21.75
C LEU A 234 7.38 5.33 -22.62
N SER A 235 8.64 5.15 -22.23
CA SER A 235 9.76 5.76 -22.93
C SER A 235 10.06 5.06 -24.26
N ASN A 236 9.76 3.77 -24.37
CA ASN A 236 10.18 2.95 -25.50
C ASN A 236 9.04 2.53 -26.45
N PHE A 237 7.78 2.49 -26.00
CA PHE A 237 6.70 1.85 -26.76
C PHE A 237 5.43 2.69 -26.93
N VAL A 238 5.29 3.83 -26.24
CA VAL A 238 4.06 4.61 -26.28
C VAL A 238 4.22 5.82 -27.19
N ASP A 239 3.68 5.71 -28.41
CA ASP A 239 3.45 6.87 -29.27
C ASP A 239 2.44 7.84 -28.64
N LYS A 240 2.60 9.14 -28.92
CA LYS A 240 1.77 10.21 -28.34
C LYS A 240 0.26 9.93 -28.45
N ASN A 241 -0.17 9.23 -29.50
CA ASN A 241 -1.57 8.92 -29.79
C ASN A 241 -2.16 7.80 -28.90
N ASN A 242 -1.34 6.94 -28.29
CA ASN A 242 -1.79 5.80 -27.46
C ASN A 242 -1.67 6.04 -25.94
N ASN A 243 -1.29 7.25 -25.52
CA ASN A 243 -1.13 7.61 -24.12
C ASN A 243 -2.35 7.28 -23.24
N TYR A 244 -3.57 7.46 -23.77
CA TYR A 244 -4.79 7.18 -23.01
C TYR A 244 -5.00 5.68 -22.76
N LYS A 245 -4.68 4.82 -23.74
CA LYS A 245 -4.79 3.37 -23.61
C LYS A 245 -3.83 2.87 -22.53
N PHE A 246 -2.62 3.41 -22.54
CA PHE A 246 -1.60 3.10 -21.55
C PHE A 246 -1.98 3.54 -20.13
N LEU A 247 -2.65 4.69 -19.97
CA LEU A 247 -3.15 5.14 -18.66
C LEU A 247 -4.15 4.14 -18.05
N ILE A 248 -5.11 3.65 -18.84
CA ILE A 248 -6.09 2.65 -18.37
C ILE A 248 -5.38 1.38 -17.89
N ILE A 249 -4.47 0.84 -18.72
CA ILE A 249 -3.68 -0.35 -18.36
C ILE A 249 -2.88 -0.08 -17.08
N SER A 250 -2.25 1.09 -16.97
CA SER A 250 -1.49 1.48 -15.78
C SER A 250 -2.35 1.50 -14.53
N PHE A 251 -3.55 2.07 -14.59
CA PHE A 251 -4.46 2.10 -13.45
C PHE A 251 -4.94 0.71 -13.06
N THR A 252 -5.29 -0.16 -14.02
CA THR A 252 -5.74 -1.53 -13.71
C THR A 252 -4.64 -2.36 -13.07
N VAL A 253 -3.41 -2.31 -13.60
CA VAL A 253 -2.25 -3.01 -13.02
C VAL A 253 -1.91 -2.44 -11.64
N LYS A 254 -1.98 -1.12 -11.44
CA LYS A 254 -1.82 -0.51 -10.13
C LYS A 254 -2.86 -1.09 -9.16
N SER A 255 -4.14 -1.06 -9.50
CA SER A 255 -5.21 -1.62 -8.65
C SER A 255 -4.95 -3.09 -8.26
N LEU A 256 -4.42 -3.92 -9.16
CA LEU A 256 -4.01 -5.29 -8.86
C LEU A 256 -2.88 -5.39 -7.82
N ILE A 257 -1.83 -4.58 -7.97
CA ILE A 257 -0.73 -4.55 -7.00
C ILE A 257 -1.25 -4.06 -5.65
N LEU A 258 -2.14 -3.08 -5.67
CA LEU A 258 -2.76 -2.58 -4.46
C LEU A 258 -3.62 -3.63 -3.74
N LEU A 259 -4.31 -4.48 -4.50
CA LEU A 259 -5.03 -5.66 -4.01
C LEU A 259 -4.11 -6.63 -3.24
N SER A 260 -2.86 -6.79 -3.68
CA SER A 260 -1.89 -7.66 -2.97
C SER A 260 -1.65 -7.22 -1.53
N GLN A 261 -1.80 -5.93 -1.23
CA GLN A 261 -1.68 -5.42 0.14
C GLN A 261 -2.79 -5.94 1.04
N ILE A 262 -4.01 -6.04 0.52
CA ILE A 262 -5.16 -6.56 1.26
C ILE A 262 -4.92 -8.02 1.64
N LEU A 263 -4.43 -8.83 0.70
CA LEU A 263 -4.09 -10.24 0.93
C LEU A 263 -3.07 -10.39 2.06
N VAL A 264 -2.06 -9.52 2.10
CA VAL A 264 -1.03 -9.55 3.12
C VAL A 264 -1.60 -9.29 4.52
N ILE A 265 -2.56 -8.37 4.66
CA ILE A 265 -3.26 -8.13 5.93
C ILE A 265 -4.12 -9.33 6.32
N ILE A 266 -4.87 -9.91 5.37
CA ILE A 266 -5.71 -11.09 5.60
C ILE A 266 -4.88 -12.25 6.13
N PHE A 267 -3.72 -12.51 5.51
CA PHE A 267 -2.84 -13.62 5.90
C PHE A 267 -1.83 -13.27 6.98
N SER A 268 -1.90 -12.08 7.59
CA SER A 268 -0.93 -11.59 8.58
C SER A 268 -0.66 -12.58 9.72
N LYS A 269 -1.68 -13.27 10.25
CA LYS A 269 -1.51 -14.29 11.30
C LYS A 269 -0.70 -15.51 10.83
N LYS A 270 -0.98 -16.01 9.62
CA LYS A 270 -0.26 -17.15 9.03
C LYS A 270 1.17 -16.74 8.69
N LEU A 271 1.35 -15.54 8.16
CA LEU A 271 2.65 -14.95 7.85
C LEU A 271 3.48 -14.70 9.12
N TYR A 272 2.87 -14.27 10.22
CA TYR A 272 3.55 -14.12 11.50
C TYR A 272 4.09 -15.44 12.03
N LYS A 273 3.29 -16.51 11.97
CA LYS A 273 3.77 -17.86 12.33
C LYS A 273 4.95 -18.30 11.45
N LYS A 274 4.91 -18.01 10.15
CA LYS A 274 6.02 -18.30 9.22
C LYS A 274 7.27 -17.47 9.57
N TYR A 275 7.11 -16.18 9.85
CA TYR A 275 8.18 -15.29 10.28
C TYR A 275 8.88 -15.79 11.55
N LEU A 276 8.11 -16.19 12.58
CA LEU A 276 8.65 -16.77 13.81
C LEU A 276 9.43 -18.08 13.53
N LYS A 277 8.94 -18.93 12.64
CA LYS A 277 9.66 -20.15 12.23
C LYS A 277 10.99 -19.81 11.56
N ILE A 278 11.03 -18.83 10.66
CA ILE A 278 12.25 -18.39 9.98
C ILE A 278 13.29 -17.87 10.98
N ILE A 279 12.89 -17.02 11.94
CA ILE A 279 13.81 -16.54 12.99
C ILE A 279 14.34 -17.69 13.84
N ARG A 280 13.48 -18.63 14.23
CA ARG A 280 13.91 -19.80 15.01
C ARG A 280 14.91 -20.65 14.22
N ALA A 281 14.70 -20.83 12.92
CA ALA A 281 15.61 -21.57 12.05
C ALA A 281 16.95 -20.83 11.86
N SER A 282 16.94 -19.52 11.59
CA SER A 282 18.17 -18.75 11.41
C SER A 282 19.05 -18.74 12.67
N ASN A 283 18.42 -18.80 13.84
CA ASN A 283 19.14 -18.83 15.11
C ASN A 283 19.67 -20.23 15.47
N LYS A 284 19.13 -21.31 14.89
CA LYS A 284 19.68 -22.66 15.07
C LYS A 284 20.93 -22.90 14.21
N VAL A 285 21.03 -22.24 13.05
CA VAL A 285 22.15 -22.42 12.12
C VAL A 285 23.41 -21.63 12.55
N GLY A 286 23.27 -20.66 13.45
CA GLY A 286 24.39 -19.80 13.90
C GLY A 286 24.93 -20.09 15.30
N ILE A 287 24.53 -21.19 15.97
CA ILE A 287 24.90 -21.43 17.37
C ILE A 287 25.47 -22.84 17.53
N ASP A 288 26.76 -22.94 17.25
CA ASP A 288 27.66 -23.70 18.10
C ASP A 288 27.64 -23.06 19.50
N GLY A 289 26.98 -23.72 20.45
CA GLY A 289 27.44 -23.72 21.84
C GLY A 289 26.68 -22.92 22.89
N LYS A 290 26.43 -21.59 22.80
CA LYS A 290 26.16 -20.82 24.05
C LYS A 290 25.07 -19.73 24.08
N TYR A 291 24.33 -19.45 23.01
CA TYR A 291 23.38 -18.31 22.99
C TYR A 291 21.90 -18.65 22.71
N SER A 292 21.55 -19.92 22.51
CA SER A 292 20.21 -20.31 22.02
C SER A 292 19.08 -20.09 23.04
N ASP A 293 19.35 -20.23 24.35
CA ASP A 293 18.31 -20.17 25.38
C ASP A 293 17.78 -18.77 25.67
N ARG A 294 18.63 -17.73 25.64
CA ARG A 294 18.17 -16.37 25.95
C ARG A 294 17.20 -15.81 24.90
N HIS A 295 17.38 -16.17 23.64
CA HIS A 295 16.47 -15.73 22.58
C HIS A 295 15.19 -16.57 22.48
N SER A 296 15.24 -17.87 22.76
CA SER A 296 14.03 -18.70 22.86
C SER A 296 13.11 -18.20 23.98
N ILE A 297 13.68 -17.84 25.14
CA ILE A 297 12.97 -17.16 26.25
C ILE A 297 12.35 -15.86 25.76
N SER A 298 13.11 -15.01 25.06
CA SER A 298 12.57 -13.74 24.58
C SER A 298 11.37 -13.92 23.63
N ILE A 299 11.36 -14.95 22.77
CA ILE A 299 10.21 -15.26 21.89
C ILE A 299 9.00 -15.71 22.72
N LYS A 300 9.22 -16.60 23.69
CA LYS A 300 8.19 -17.09 24.63
C LYS A 300 7.57 -15.95 25.44
N VAL A 301 8.40 -15.01 25.90
CA VAL A 301 7.97 -13.79 26.61
C VAL A 301 7.11 -12.88 25.73
N GLY A 302 7.43 -12.77 24.43
CA GLY A 302 6.59 -12.04 23.46
C GLY A 302 5.21 -12.67 23.30
N GLU A 303 5.13 -14.00 23.15
CA GLU A 303 3.86 -14.74 23.11
C GLU A 303 3.06 -14.56 24.42
N THR A 304 3.75 -14.49 25.57
CA THR A 304 3.11 -14.28 26.87
C THR A 304 2.51 -12.87 26.99
N TYR A 305 3.21 -11.84 26.49
CA TYR A 305 2.70 -10.46 26.45
C TYR A 305 1.50 -10.31 25.50
N PHE A 306 1.53 -10.95 24.32
CA PHE A 306 0.37 -11.01 23.42
C PHE A 306 -0.85 -11.68 24.07
N ASN A 307 -0.62 -12.74 24.83
CA ASN A 307 -1.67 -13.38 25.61
C ASN A 307 -2.17 -12.49 26.75
N MET A 308 -1.31 -11.70 27.41
CA MET A 308 -1.72 -10.73 28.41
C MET A 308 -2.47 -9.53 27.81
N LEU A 309 -2.03 -8.97 26.69
CA LEU A 309 -2.72 -7.89 25.97
C LEU A 309 -4.07 -8.35 25.41
N SER A 310 -4.13 -9.56 24.85
CA SER A 310 -5.41 -10.08 24.35
C SER A 310 -6.40 -10.38 25.47
N LYS A 311 -5.93 -10.81 26.65
CA LYS A 311 -6.76 -11.02 27.85
C LYS A 311 -7.16 -9.76 28.58
N SER A 312 -6.30 -8.75 28.66
CA SER A 312 -6.60 -7.49 29.36
C SER A 312 -7.58 -6.59 28.60
N TRP A 313 -7.83 -6.89 27.32
CA TRP A 313 -8.77 -6.13 26.50
C TRP A 313 -10.07 -6.91 26.20
N ASN A 314 -10.24 -8.10 26.77
CA ASN A 314 -11.50 -8.83 26.83
C ASN A 314 -12.06 -8.71 28.25
#